data_AF-A0A0D2DSI5-F1
#
_entry.id   AF-A0A0D2DSI5-F1
#
_cell.length_a   1.000
_cell.length_b   1.000
_cell.length_c   1.000
_cell.angle_alpha   90.00
_cell.angle_beta   90.00
_cell.angle_gamma   90.00
#
_symmetry.space_group_name_H-M   'P 1'
#
loop_
_entity.id
_entity.type
_entity.pdbx_description
1 polymer ?
#
loop_
_entity_poly.entity_id
_entity_poly.type
_entity_poly.pdbx_seq_one_letter_code
_entity_poly.pdbx_strand_id
1 'polypeptide(L)'
;MTSTSSLGGSCPAPFLQELLFPKDGGFVAGRFCMPLSTLQPNVTCCLPCPLTDWTYSDGFEGRTEIANWVNVAAFALSVYLLLSFAVLPVKYTHRHYLSVCLTLGVVFVELAFIIPLGTKPAQCFNEITPSDMRSSGSCAISGAFLLFGGLAIVIWVFCRALALHLQICWEVALGNRSFYMMLAFGWLIPIIGLALTLSLTGVSFRFGNVCHINHKDALQDYWGPLLAFAALALVLQFITIGYCVQVYIKSLFDDKQTTNTSSQPPTYNGSMKTATARQTYRRVKRVVELQWRGASIVLVIIAEVVFFSVVFVSMDNSTQVNEGLLAKAEPWLACLAQTDGDKNKCLPLASGLVKSEGVVLAVLIILGLSGFWCLIFMGRWSMTHGWAEFFRTKLFRKNEFVSADARRLSNDPRTYEMLSAATPQLNIQTPDRVLTSPRMREFELGDAKQDLNASTRTYVTPVSSFSRPRAPSQHQDWDPRATHAQPMTTKEFDFKISQLPD
;
A
#
# COMPACT_ATOMS: atom_id res chain seq x y z
N MET A 1 -44.20 -15.92 -17.12
CA MET A 1 -44.74 -16.27 -15.79
C MET A 1 -45.49 -17.59 -15.93
N THR A 2 -44.74 -18.69 -15.90
CA THR A 2 -45.26 -20.06 -15.85
C THR A 2 -45.48 -20.41 -14.38
N SER A 3 -46.66 -20.89 -14.02
CA SER A 3 -47.00 -21.29 -12.66
C SER A 3 -45.98 -22.30 -12.11
N THR A 4 -45.43 -22.04 -10.93
CA THR A 4 -44.47 -22.91 -10.21
C THR A 4 -44.93 -24.38 -10.10
N SER A 5 -46.24 -24.64 -10.13
CA SER A 5 -46.83 -25.98 -10.14
C SER A 5 -46.45 -26.85 -11.35
N SER A 6 -46.06 -26.27 -12.50
CA SER A 6 -45.63 -27.05 -13.68
C SER A 6 -44.13 -27.35 -13.70
N LEU A 7 -43.32 -26.65 -12.91
CA LEU A 7 -41.86 -26.75 -12.86
C LEU A 7 -41.36 -27.69 -11.74
N GLY A 8 -42.24 -28.03 -10.78
CA GLY A 8 -41.98 -29.04 -9.74
C GLY A 8 -41.88 -30.46 -10.31
N GLY A 9 -42.65 -30.77 -11.36
CA GLY A 9 -42.65 -32.10 -11.96
C GLY A 9 -42.96 -33.20 -10.94
N SER A 10 -42.11 -34.23 -10.88
CA SER A 10 -42.21 -35.33 -9.90
C SER A 10 -41.57 -35.03 -8.54
N CYS A 11 -41.03 -33.84 -8.33
CA CYS A 11 -40.36 -33.48 -7.08
C CYS A 11 -41.37 -32.95 -6.04
N PRO A 12 -41.21 -33.31 -4.75
CA PRO A 12 -42.01 -32.70 -3.70
C PRO A 12 -41.69 -31.21 -3.60
N ALA A 13 -42.69 -30.39 -3.27
CA ALA A 13 -42.45 -28.97 -2.99
C ALA A 13 -41.48 -28.82 -1.80
N PRO A 14 -40.57 -27.83 -1.81
CA PRO A 14 -40.40 -26.75 -2.79
C PRO A 14 -39.43 -27.08 -3.94
N PHE A 15 -39.05 -28.35 -4.11
CA PHE A 15 -38.02 -28.76 -5.07
C PHE A 15 -38.55 -28.76 -6.51
N LEU A 16 -37.64 -28.49 -7.45
CA LEU A 16 -37.94 -28.41 -8.88
C LEU A 16 -37.18 -29.50 -9.65
N GLN A 17 -37.81 -30.08 -10.67
CA GLN A 17 -37.22 -31.18 -11.42
C GLN A 17 -36.17 -30.68 -12.43
N GLU A 18 -34.93 -31.17 -12.32
CA GLU A 18 -33.79 -30.66 -13.11
C GLU A 18 -34.02 -30.74 -14.63
N LEU A 19 -34.64 -31.82 -15.11
CA LEU A 19 -34.87 -32.08 -16.53
C LEU A 19 -35.79 -31.06 -17.22
N LEU A 20 -36.53 -30.27 -16.44
CA LEU A 20 -37.39 -29.20 -16.96
C LEU A 20 -36.62 -27.90 -17.26
N PHE A 21 -35.33 -27.86 -16.94
CA PHE A 21 -34.47 -26.70 -17.12
C PHE A 21 -33.39 -26.97 -18.18
N PRO A 22 -32.96 -25.92 -18.93
CA PRO A 22 -31.92 -26.07 -19.94
C PRO A 22 -30.61 -26.56 -19.32
N LYS A 23 -29.84 -27.37 -20.06
CA LYS A 23 -28.52 -27.86 -19.62
C LYS A 23 -27.40 -26.84 -19.83
N ASP A 24 -27.69 -25.77 -20.56
CA ASP A 24 -26.77 -24.69 -20.89
C ASP A 24 -27.29 -23.35 -20.36
N GLY A 25 -26.36 -22.44 -20.04
CA GLY A 25 -26.65 -21.10 -19.51
C GLY A 25 -26.55 -21.01 -17.99
N GLY A 26 -25.98 -19.89 -17.51
CA GLY A 26 -25.67 -19.69 -16.10
C GLY A 26 -24.60 -20.66 -15.58
N PHE A 27 -24.46 -20.74 -14.26
CA PHE A 27 -23.53 -21.65 -13.59
C PHE A 27 -24.22 -22.96 -13.22
N VAL A 28 -24.33 -23.89 -14.18
CA VAL A 28 -25.02 -25.18 -14.01
C VAL A 28 -24.42 -26.03 -12.90
N ALA A 29 -23.09 -26.04 -12.74
CA ALA A 29 -22.42 -26.74 -11.66
C ALA A 29 -22.72 -26.15 -10.26
N GLY A 30 -23.33 -24.95 -10.19
CA GLY A 30 -23.78 -24.32 -8.96
C GLY A 30 -25.20 -24.69 -8.54
N ARG A 31 -25.90 -25.52 -9.30
CA ARG A 31 -27.23 -26.00 -8.91
C ARG A 31 -27.13 -26.91 -7.69
N PHE A 32 -27.99 -26.70 -6.71
CA PHE A 32 -28.09 -27.58 -5.56
C PHE A 32 -29.13 -28.67 -5.82
N CYS A 33 -28.70 -29.81 -6.36
CA CYS A 33 -29.57 -30.91 -6.76
C CYS A 33 -29.23 -32.22 -6.06
N MET A 34 -30.25 -33.03 -5.79
CA MET A 34 -30.14 -34.36 -5.19
C MET A 34 -30.94 -35.39 -6.00
N PRO A 35 -30.38 -36.58 -6.29
CA PRO A 35 -31.13 -37.66 -6.89
C PRO A 35 -32.13 -38.26 -5.91
N LEU A 36 -33.39 -38.43 -6.32
CA LEU A 36 -34.45 -39.01 -5.50
C LEU A 36 -34.47 -40.55 -5.63
N SER A 37 -33.37 -41.19 -5.22
CA SER A 37 -33.13 -42.63 -5.41
C SER A 37 -34.14 -43.53 -4.69
N THR A 38 -34.79 -43.06 -3.63
CA THR A 38 -35.76 -43.83 -2.82
C THR A 38 -37.15 -43.95 -3.43
N LEU A 39 -37.57 -43.01 -4.30
CA LEU A 39 -38.89 -43.06 -4.95
C LEU A 39 -38.80 -43.33 -6.45
N GLN A 40 -37.84 -42.72 -7.17
CA GLN A 40 -37.69 -42.89 -8.62
C GLN A 40 -36.21 -42.77 -9.04
N PRO A 41 -35.56 -43.84 -9.56
CA PRO A 41 -34.12 -43.88 -9.78
C PRO A 41 -33.58 -42.91 -10.86
N ASN A 42 -34.43 -42.15 -11.55
CA ASN A 42 -34.04 -41.24 -12.64
C ASN A 42 -34.51 -39.79 -12.45
N VAL A 43 -34.99 -39.40 -11.26
CA VAL A 43 -35.44 -38.04 -10.99
C VAL A 43 -34.44 -37.33 -10.10
N THR A 44 -33.89 -36.22 -10.61
CA THR A 44 -33.06 -35.29 -9.84
C THR A 44 -33.88 -34.05 -9.49
N CYS A 45 -33.94 -33.74 -8.20
CA CYS A 45 -34.67 -32.60 -7.65
C CYS A 45 -33.69 -31.54 -7.18
N CYS A 46 -33.94 -30.29 -7.55
CA CYS A 46 -33.08 -29.16 -7.24
C CYS A 46 -33.81 -28.16 -6.34
N LEU A 47 -33.06 -27.51 -5.46
CA LEU A 47 -33.57 -26.41 -4.65
C LEU A 47 -33.67 -25.13 -5.50
N PRO A 48 -34.70 -24.29 -5.28
CA PRO A 48 -34.80 -23.00 -5.98
C PRO A 48 -33.64 -22.04 -5.67
N CYS A 49 -33.25 -21.27 -6.67
CA CYS A 49 -32.24 -20.21 -6.57
C CYS A 49 -32.89 -18.90 -6.03
N PRO A 50 -32.21 -18.12 -5.17
CA PRO A 50 -30.84 -18.32 -4.65
C PRO A 50 -30.79 -19.21 -3.41
N LEU A 51 -29.70 -19.99 -3.28
CA LEU A 51 -29.48 -20.91 -2.15
C LEU A 51 -29.46 -20.20 -0.78
N THR A 52 -29.07 -18.92 -0.76
CA THR A 52 -29.03 -18.10 0.45
C THR A 52 -30.42 -17.92 1.07
N ASP A 53 -31.48 -17.89 0.27
CA ASP A 53 -32.84 -17.67 0.79
C ASP A 53 -33.38 -18.86 1.58
N TRP A 54 -32.81 -20.04 1.37
CA TRP A 54 -33.17 -21.28 2.05
C TRP A 54 -32.28 -21.62 3.24
N THR A 55 -31.05 -21.10 3.23
CA THR A 55 -30.02 -21.41 4.23
C THR A 55 -29.84 -20.33 5.27
N TYR A 56 -30.33 -19.12 5.00
CA TYR A 56 -30.27 -17.98 5.90
C TYR A 56 -31.66 -17.43 6.23
N SER A 57 -31.74 -16.73 7.36
CA SER A 57 -32.95 -16.08 7.84
C SER A 57 -33.36 -14.92 6.92
N ASP A 58 -34.65 -14.56 6.99
CA ASP A 58 -35.21 -13.46 6.22
C ASP A 58 -34.43 -12.15 6.41
N GLY A 59 -34.31 -11.36 5.34
CA GLY A 59 -33.55 -10.10 5.36
C GLY A 59 -32.03 -10.27 5.43
N PHE A 60 -31.49 -11.47 5.17
CA PHE A 60 -30.04 -11.67 5.03
C PHE A 60 -29.43 -10.77 3.95
N GLU A 61 -30.06 -10.66 2.79
CA GLU A 61 -29.59 -9.82 1.68
C GLU A 61 -29.55 -8.32 2.05
N GLY A 62 -30.57 -7.82 2.73
CA GLY A 62 -30.57 -6.44 3.22
C GLY A 62 -29.47 -6.17 4.25
N ARG A 63 -29.10 -7.18 5.06
CA ARG A 63 -27.98 -7.07 6.01
C ARG A 63 -26.62 -7.10 5.31
N THR A 64 -26.45 -7.89 4.26
CA THR A 64 -25.21 -7.90 3.47
C THR A 64 -25.04 -6.61 2.65
N GLU A 65 -26.13 -5.93 2.30
CA GLU A 65 -26.08 -4.60 1.67
C GLU A 65 -25.34 -3.56 2.53
N ILE A 66 -25.40 -3.67 3.86
CA ILE A 66 -24.66 -2.78 4.78
C ILE A 66 -23.16 -2.77 4.44
N ALA A 67 -22.59 -3.94 4.12
CA ALA A 67 -21.18 -4.05 3.76
C ALA A 67 -20.86 -3.36 2.43
N ASN A 68 -21.81 -3.31 1.49
CA ASN A 68 -21.63 -2.57 0.23
C ASN A 68 -21.55 -1.07 0.52
N TRP A 69 -22.38 -0.54 1.41
CA TRP A 69 -22.32 0.87 1.83
C TRP A 69 -21.06 1.20 2.62
N VAL A 70 -20.53 0.28 3.43
CA VAL A 70 -19.22 0.44 4.07
C VAL A 70 -18.11 0.58 3.01
N ASN A 71 -18.17 -0.21 1.93
CA ASN A 71 -17.23 -0.08 0.80
C ASN A 71 -17.36 1.26 0.08
N VAL A 72 -18.56 1.83 -0.05
CA VAL A 72 -18.75 3.20 -0.60
C VAL A 72 -18.02 4.24 0.26
N ALA A 73 -18.16 4.15 1.58
CA ALA A 73 -17.47 5.06 2.50
C ALA A 73 -15.95 4.88 2.42
N ALA A 74 -15.47 3.63 2.43
CA ALA A 74 -14.05 3.31 2.25
C ALA A 74 -13.48 3.86 0.94
N PHE A 75 -14.22 3.69 -0.15
CA PHE A 75 -13.86 4.18 -1.48
C PHE A 75 -13.68 5.69 -1.53
N ALA A 76 -14.55 6.46 -0.87
CA ALA A 76 -14.38 7.91 -0.78
C ALA A 76 -13.05 8.29 -0.10
N LEU A 77 -12.65 7.54 0.93
CA LEU A 77 -11.37 7.74 1.63
C LEU A 77 -10.17 7.31 0.76
N SER A 78 -10.29 6.18 0.06
CA SER A 78 -9.28 5.69 -0.88
C SER A 78 -9.08 6.66 -2.06
N VAL A 79 -10.16 7.24 -2.60
CA VAL A 79 -10.12 8.31 -3.61
C VAL A 79 -9.46 9.56 -3.04
N TYR A 80 -9.78 9.98 -1.82
CA TYR A 80 -9.09 11.10 -1.16
C TYR A 80 -7.58 10.87 -1.07
N LEU A 81 -7.13 9.66 -0.71
CA LEU A 81 -5.71 9.31 -0.70
C LEU A 81 -5.08 9.41 -2.09
N LEU A 82 -5.69 8.79 -3.10
CA LEU A 82 -5.18 8.80 -4.48
C LEU A 82 -5.13 10.21 -5.06
N LEU A 83 -6.16 11.03 -4.85
CA LEU A 83 -6.18 12.43 -5.25
C LEU A 83 -5.10 13.23 -4.53
N SER A 84 -4.92 13.00 -3.23
CA SER A 84 -3.84 13.61 -2.48
C SER A 84 -2.48 13.22 -3.06
N PHE A 85 -2.28 11.94 -3.40
CA PHE A 85 -1.06 11.48 -4.04
C PHE A 85 -0.87 12.04 -5.45
N ALA A 86 -1.93 12.33 -6.20
CA ALA A 86 -1.82 12.88 -7.55
C ALA A 86 -1.55 14.39 -7.54
N VAL A 87 -2.29 15.14 -6.71
CA VAL A 87 -2.35 16.61 -6.76
C VAL A 87 -1.33 17.27 -5.81
N LEU A 88 -1.21 16.77 -4.57
CA LEU A 88 -0.37 17.44 -3.58
C LEU A 88 1.12 17.13 -3.80
N PRO A 89 2.01 18.11 -3.56
CA PRO A 89 3.44 17.91 -3.67
C PRO A 89 3.95 16.89 -2.63
N VAL A 90 5.07 16.27 -2.94
CA VAL A 90 5.69 15.19 -2.13
C VAL A 90 5.98 15.64 -0.69
N LYS A 91 6.19 16.94 -0.45
CA LYS A 91 6.37 17.50 0.90
C LYS A 91 5.20 17.22 1.86
N TYR A 92 3.97 17.09 1.36
CA TYR A 92 2.81 16.79 2.20
C TYR A 92 2.49 15.30 2.24
N THR A 93 2.69 14.60 1.12
CA THR A 93 2.23 13.22 0.96
C THR A 93 3.29 12.20 1.33
N HIS A 94 4.58 12.51 1.15
CA HIS A 94 5.67 11.53 1.14
C HIS A 94 5.31 10.29 0.32
N ARG A 95 4.61 10.49 -0.80
CA ARG A 95 4.04 9.41 -1.61
C ARG A 95 5.14 8.45 -2.07
N HIS A 96 4.87 7.15 -1.94
CA HIS A 96 5.73 6.09 -2.45
C HIS A 96 4.89 5.20 -3.37
N TYR A 97 5.46 4.77 -4.50
CA TYR A 97 4.70 4.02 -5.51
C TYR A 97 4.09 2.72 -4.97
N LEU A 98 4.78 2.01 -4.06
CA LEU A 98 4.24 0.82 -3.37
C LEU A 98 2.94 1.10 -2.62
N SER A 99 2.82 2.29 -2.02
CA SER A 99 1.60 2.70 -1.31
C SER A 99 0.48 3.11 -2.28
N VAL A 100 0.83 3.80 -3.37
CA VAL A 100 -0.13 4.17 -4.41
C VAL A 100 -0.72 2.92 -5.07
N CYS A 101 0.13 1.97 -5.48
CA CYS A 101 -0.33 0.77 -6.18
C CYS A 101 -1.12 -0.18 -5.26
N LEU A 102 -0.73 -0.29 -3.98
CA LEU A 102 -1.54 -0.98 -2.98
C LEU A 102 -2.94 -0.36 -2.83
N THR A 103 -3.01 0.97 -2.74
CA THR A 103 -4.29 1.70 -2.65
C THR A 103 -5.15 1.48 -3.90
N LEU A 104 -4.53 1.45 -5.09
CA LEU A 104 -5.24 1.12 -6.33
C LEU A 104 -5.82 -0.30 -6.30
N GLY A 105 -5.09 -1.28 -5.76
CA GLY A 105 -5.60 -2.64 -5.54
C GLY A 105 -6.84 -2.66 -4.63
N VAL A 106 -6.81 -1.91 -3.53
CA VAL A 106 -7.95 -1.75 -2.61
C VAL A 106 -9.15 -1.11 -3.31
N VAL A 107 -8.93 -0.10 -4.14
CA VAL A 107 -10.00 0.53 -4.93
C VAL A 107 -10.68 -0.48 -5.86
N PHE A 108 -9.94 -1.41 -6.48
CA PHE A 108 -10.57 -2.46 -7.29
C PHE A 108 -11.46 -3.38 -6.43
N VAL A 109 -11.02 -3.78 -5.23
CA VAL A 109 -11.88 -4.56 -4.32
C VAL A 109 -13.13 -3.76 -3.94
N GLU A 110 -13.00 -2.49 -3.56
CA GLU A 110 -14.14 -1.64 -3.19
C GLU A 110 -15.15 -1.52 -4.33
N LEU A 111 -14.67 -1.32 -5.57
CA LEU A 111 -15.52 -1.25 -6.77
C LEU A 111 -16.34 -2.53 -7.00
N ALA A 112 -15.82 -3.70 -6.60
CA ALA A 112 -16.55 -4.96 -6.71
C ALA A 112 -17.85 -4.98 -5.90
N PHE A 113 -17.91 -4.28 -4.77
CA PHE A 113 -19.10 -4.18 -3.91
C PHE A 113 -19.99 -2.98 -4.25
N ILE A 114 -19.40 -1.93 -4.83
CA ILE A 114 -20.13 -0.73 -5.24
C ILE A 114 -20.95 -0.98 -6.51
N ILE A 115 -20.43 -1.74 -7.48
CA ILE A 115 -21.13 -2.00 -8.75
C ILE A 115 -22.52 -2.64 -8.53
N PRO A 116 -22.67 -3.70 -7.71
CA PRO A 116 -23.96 -4.31 -7.44
C PRO A 116 -25.03 -3.38 -6.84
N LEU A 117 -24.63 -2.32 -6.11
CA LEU A 117 -25.58 -1.31 -5.59
C LEU A 117 -26.29 -0.55 -6.71
N GLY A 118 -25.57 -0.27 -7.80
CA GLY A 118 -26.10 0.44 -8.95
C GLY A 118 -26.84 -0.47 -9.93
N THR A 119 -26.37 -1.70 -10.13
CA THR A 119 -26.91 -2.62 -11.13
C THR A 119 -28.06 -3.48 -10.63
N LYS A 120 -28.14 -3.77 -9.32
CA LYS A 120 -29.13 -4.67 -8.69
C LYS A 120 -29.31 -5.96 -9.52
N PRO A 121 -28.25 -6.77 -9.65
CA PRO A 121 -28.23 -7.86 -10.61
C PRO A 121 -29.22 -8.97 -10.22
N ALA A 122 -29.84 -9.60 -11.21
CA ALA A 122 -30.52 -10.86 -10.99
C ALA A 122 -29.47 -11.94 -10.67
N GLN A 123 -29.54 -12.51 -9.45
CA GLN A 123 -28.59 -13.53 -8.99
C GLN A 123 -28.79 -14.88 -9.72
N CYS A 124 -29.99 -15.11 -10.27
CA CYS A 124 -30.39 -16.37 -10.88
C CYS A 124 -30.67 -16.20 -12.37
N PHE A 125 -30.15 -17.11 -13.19
CA PHE A 125 -30.41 -17.17 -14.63
C PHE A 125 -31.79 -17.79 -14.91
N ASN A 126 -32.17 -18.79 -14.11
CA ASN A 126 -33.49 -19.39 -14.04
C ASN A 126 -33.77 -19.87 -12.60
N GLU A 127 -34.91 -20.49 -12.37
CA GLU A 127 -35.43 -20.85 -11.05
C GLU A 127 -34.51 -21.80 -10.25
N ILE A 128 -33.57 -22.51 -10.89
CA ILE A 128 -32.61 -23.39 -10.20
C ILE A 128 -31.13 -23.02 -10.45
N THR A 129 -30.83 -22.21 -11.46
CA THR A 129 -29.46 -21.98 -11.93
C THR A 129 -28.97 -20.58 -11.57
N PRO A 130 -27.87 -20.44 -10.80
CA PRO A 130 -27.25 -19.14 -10.55
C PRO A 130 -26.72 -18.50 -11.83
N SER A 131 -26.75 -17.18 -11.92
CA SER A 131 -26.08 -16.45 -13.00
C SER A 131 -24.56 -16.46 -12.84
N ASP A 132 -23.87 -16.57 -13.97
CA ASP A 132 -22.42 -16.61 -14.10
C ASP A 132 -21.90 -15.38 -14.87
N MET A 133 -20.58 -15.29 -15.05
CA MET A 133 -19.97 -14.19 -15.81
C MET A 133 -20.44 -14.09 -17.27
N ARG A 134 -20.94 -15.19 -17.87
CA ARG A 134 -21.37 -15.23 -19.27
C ARG A 134 -22.81 -14.75 -19.43
N SER A 135 -23.65 -15.01 -18.42
CA SER A 135 -25.06 -14.60 -18.39
C SER A 135 -25.28 -13.21 -17.78
N SER A 136 -24.36 -12.69 -16.96
CA SER A 136 -24.46 -11.35 -16.35
C SER A 136 -23.17 -10.55 -16.43
N GLY A 137 -23.22 -9.40 -17.12
CA GLY A 137 -22.09 -8.48 -17.19
C GLY A 137 -21.73 -7.85 -15.84
N SER A 138 -22.71 -7.63 -14.96
CA SER A 138 -22.46 -7.16 -13.60
C SER A 138 -21.65 -8.18 -12.82
N CYS A 139 -21.96 -9.47 -12.96
CA CYS A 139 -21.22 -10.56 -12.35
C CYS A 139 -19.76 -10.60 -12.83
N ALA A 140 -19.58 -10.51 -14.15
CA ALA A 140 -18.25 -10.52 -14.76
C ALA A 140 -17.37 -9.40 -14.23
N ILE A 141 -17.87 -8.15 -14.21
CA ILE A 141 -17.09 -6.98 -13.79
C ILE A 141 -16.86 -6.99 -12.27
N SER A 142 -17.89 -7.24 -11.45
CA SER A 142 -17.73 -7.26 -10.00
C SER A 142 -16.76 -8.37 -9.57
N GLY A 143 -16.92 -9.58 -10.13
CA GLY A 143 -16.04 -10.70 -9.83
C GLY A 143 -14.61 -10.45 -10.32
N ALA A 144 -14.44 -9.86 -11.51
CA ALA A 144 -13.11 -9.52 -12.01
C ALA A 144 -12.39 -8.50 -11.12
N PHE A 145 -13.08 -7.44 -10.68
CA PHE A 145 -12.52 -6.44 -9.78
C PHE A 145 -12.19 -7.00 -8.39
N LEU A 146 -13.04 -7.90 -7.87
CA LEU A 146 -12.78 -8.58 -6.59
C LEU A 146 -11.50 -9.41 -6.65
N LEU A 147 -11.39 -10.28 -7.66
CA LEU A 147 -10.25 -11.20 -7.82
C LEU A 147 -8.97 -10.46 -8.19
N PHE A 148 -9.06 -9.51 -9.12
CA PHE A 148 -7.91 -8.68 -9.52
C PHE A 148 -7.40 -7.82 -8.37
N GLY A 149 -8.32 -7.15 -7.66
CA GLY A 149 -7.99 -6.33 -6.51
C GLY A 149 -7.36 -7.15 -5.40
N GLY A 150 -7.91 -8.32 -5.08
CA GLY A 150 -7.37 -9.25 -4.08
C GLY A 150 -5.94 -9.70 -4.41
N LEU A 151 -5.69 -10.15 -5.65
CA LEU A 151 -4.34 -10.51 -6.10
C LEU A 151 -3.40 -9.30 -6.09
N ALA A 152 -3.83 -8.15 -6.59
CA ALA A 152 -3.02 -6.94 -6.61
C ALA A 152 -2.61 -6.51 -5.20
N ILE A 153 -3.53 -6.50 -4.25
CA ILE A 153 -3.25 -6.18 -2.84
C ILE A 153 -2.14 -7.09 -2.30
N VAL A 154 -2.30 -8.42 -2.43
CA VAL A 154 -1.34 -9.38 -1.89
C VAL A 154 0.04 -9.26 -2.55
N ILE A 155 0.09 -9.10 -3.88
CA ILE A 155 1.35 -8.92 -4.58
C ILE A 155 2.03 -7.61 -4.18
N TRP A 156 1.29 -6.51 -4.02
CA TRP A 156 1.87 -5.23 -3.57
C TRP A 156 2.30 -5.26 -2.10
N VAL A 157 1.60 -6.00 -1.24
CA VAL A 157 2.01 -6.28 0.13
C VAL A 157 3.32 -7.08 0.15
N PHE A 158 3.44 -8.12 -0.69
CA PHE A 158 4.68 -8.87 -0.86
C PHE A 158 5.81 -7.97 -1.35
N CYS A 159 5.59 -7.16 -2.39
CA CYS A 159 6.59 -6.22 -2.90
C CYS A 159 7.04 -5.24 -1.81
N ARG A 160 6.13 -4.80 -0.95
CA ARG A 160 6.44 -3.92 0.19
C ARG A 160 7.27 -4.61 1.26
N ALA A 161 6.91 -5.84 1.65
CA ALA A 161 7.68 -6.64 2.59
C ALA A 161 9.08 -6.93 2.06
N LEU A 162 9.20 -7.28 0.76
CA LEU A 162 10.48 -7.52 0.09
C LEU A 162 11.34 -6.25 0.02
N ALA A 163 10.75 -5.11 -0.36
CA ALA A 163 11.46 -3.84 -0.41
C ALA A 163 12.03 -3.45 0.97
N LEU A 164 11.22 -3.62 2.03
CA LEU A 164 11.65 -3.36 3.39
C LEU A 164 12.76 -4.30 3.84
N HIS A 165 12.63 -5.60 3.53
CA HIS A 165 13.62 -6.63 3.86
C HIS A 165 14.97 -6.34 3.17
N LEU A 166 14.95 -6.03 1.88
CA LEU A 166 16.15 -5.70 1.12
C LEU A 166 16.82 -4.41 1.64
N GLN A 167 16.03 -3.40 2.03
CA GLN A 167 16.58 -2.15 2.54
C GLN A 167 17.20 -2.29 3.93
N ILE A 168 16.59 -3.09 4.81
CA ILE A 168 17.01 -3.24 6.21
C ILE A 168 18.06 -4.35 6.37
N CYS A 169 17.75 -5.57 5.94
CA CYS A 169 18.60 -6.73 6.16
C CYS A 169 19.75 -6.82 5.16
N TRP A 170 19.51 -6.38 3.92
CA TRP A 170 20.49 -6.46 2.83
C TRP A 170 21.15 -5.13 2.47
N GLU A 171 20.70 -4.04 3.10
CA GLU A 171 21.21 -2.69 2.88
C GLU A 171 21.16 -2.20 1.42
N VAL A 172 20.31 -2.80 0.58
CA VAL A 172 20.19 -2.46 -0.84
C VAL A 172 19.36 -1.20 -1.02
N ALA A 173 19.93 -0.21 -1.73
CA ALA A 173 19.20 0.98 -2.15
C ALA A 173 18.34 0.66 -3.38
N LEU A 174 17.03 0.89 -3.26
CA LEU A 174 16.09 0.71 -4.37
C LEU A 174 16.22 1.87 -5.36
N GLY A 175 16.90 1.60 -6.49
CA GLY A 175 17.05 2.55 -7.59
C GLY A 175 15.98 2.42 -8.68
N ASN A 176 16.22 3.05 -9.83
CA ASN A 176 15.27 3.10 -10.96
C ASN A 176 15.01 1.71 -11.59
N ARG A 177 16.00 0.83 -11.65
CA ARG A 177 15.82 -0.52 -12.23
C ARG A 177 14.87 -1.37 -11.38
N SER A 178 15.08 -1.39 -10.06
CA SER A 178 14.19 -2.07 -9.11
C SER A 178 12.78 -1.48 -9.13
N PHE A 179 12.63 -0.17 -9.35
CA PHE A 179 11.32 0.46 -9.48
C PHE A 179 10.51 -0.13 -10.66
N TYR A 180 11.07 -0.18 -11.87
CA TYR A 180 10.37 -0.73 -13.03
C TYR A 180 10.13 -2.24 -12.89
N MET A 181 11.07 -2.99 -12.30
CA MET A 181 10.86 -4.42 -12.04
C MET A 181 9.70 -4.67 -11.07
N MET A 182 9.62 -3.91 -9.96
CA MET A 182 8.52 -4.04 -9.01
C MET A 182 7.18 -3.61 -9.63
N LEU A 183 7.18 -2.61 -10.50
CA LEU A 183 5.97 -2.20 -11.21
C LEU A 183 5.49 -3.26 -12.20
N ALA A 184 6.40 -3.82 -12.99
CA ALA A 184 6.09 -4.90 -13.91
C ALA A 184 5.56 -6.13 -13.15
N PHE A 185 6.31 -6.60 -12.15
CA PHE A 185 5.91 -7.74 -11.32
C PHE A 185 4.59 -7.50 -10.59
N GLY A 186 4.44 -6.30 -10.01
CA GLY A 186 3.30 -5.93 -9.18
C GLY A 186 1.96 -5.89 -9.91
N TRP A 187 1.97 -5.61 -11.22
CA TRP A 187 0.76 -5.57 -12.05
C TRP A 187 0.61 -6.77 -12.97
N LEU A 188 1.71 -7.29 -13.52
CA LEU A 188 1.65 -8.40 -14.48
C LEU A 188 1.13 -9.68 -13.83
N ILE A 189 1.54 -9.97 -12.58
CA ILE A 189 1.07 -11.17 -11.88
C ILE A 189 -0.44 -11.12 -11.62
N PRO A 190 -1.02 -10.05 -11.04
CA PRO A 190 -2.47 -9.94 -10.90
C PRO A 190 -3.22 -10.01 -12.23
N ILE A 191 -2.70 -9.41 -13.32
CA ILE A 191 -3.33 -9.47 -14.65
C ILE A 191 -3.38 -10.90 -15.18
N ILE A 192 -2.24 -11.60 -15.15
CA ILE A 192 -2.14 -13.00 -15.62
C ILE A 192 -2.99 -13.91 -14.72
N GLY A 193 -2.89 -13.72 -13.40
CA GLY A 193 -3.67 -14.48 -12.42
C GLY A 193 -5.16 -14.33 -12.67
N LEU A 194 -5.65 -13.11 -12.84
CA LEU A 194 -7.05 -12.85 -13.20
C LEU A 194 -7.45 -13.55 -14.50
N ALA A 195 -6.64 -13.43 -15.55
CA ALA A 195 -6.94 -14.04 -16.85
C ALA A 195 -7.04 -15.57 -16.74
N LEU A 196 -6.14 -16.22 -16.00
CA LEU A 196 -6.17 -17.65 -15.75
C LEU A 196 -7.39 -18.03 -14.91
N THR A 197 -7.62 -17.38 -13.77
CA THR A 197 -8.74 -17.67 -12.87
C THR A 197 -10.10 -17.51 -13.58
N LEU A 198 -10.28 -16.47 -14.39
CA LEU A 198 -11.54 -16.28 -15.13
C LEU A 198 -11.71 -17.27 -16.28
N SER A 199 -10.61 -17.72 -16.91
CA SER A 199 -10.67 -18.66 -18.04
C SER A 199 -10.86 -20.11 -17.60
N LEU A 200 -10.26 -20.50 -16.47
CA LEU A 200 -10.28 -21.88 -15.95
C LEU A 200 -11.46 -22.11 -15.01
N THR A 201 -11.61 -21.25 -13.99
CA THR A 201 -12.59 -21.43 -12.91
C THR A 201 -13.87 -20.65 -13.16
N GLY A 202 -13.71 -19.37 -13.46
CA GLY A 202 -14.78 -18.40 -13.61
C GLY A 202 -15.44 -17.90 -12.31
N VAL A 203 -16.45 -17.04 -12.46
CA VAL A 203 -17.20 -16.42 -11.34
C VAL A 203 -18.71 -16.54 -11.52
N SER A 204 -19.42 -16.62 -10.40
CA SER A 204 -20.89 -16.70 -10.34
C SER A 204 -21.45 -16.09 -9.05
N PHE A 205 -22.76 -15.81 -9.03
CA PHE A 205 -23.45 -15.42 -7.80
C PHE A 205 -23.63 -16.63 -6.89
N ARG A 206 -23.15 -16.50 -5.66
CA ARG A 206 -23.25 -17.56 -4.64
C ARG A 206 -23.68 -17.01 -3.28
N PHE A 207 -23.22 -15.81 -2.95
CA PHE A 207 -23.42 -15.18 -1.65
C PHE A 207 -23.86 -13.72 -1.86
N GLY A 208 -25.16 -13.51 -2.05
CA GLY A 208 -25.74 -12.19 -2.30
C GLY A 208 -25.35 -11.61 -3.66
N ASN A 209 -25.24 -10.28 -3.71
CA ASN A 209 -25.19 -9.52 -4.97
C ASN A 209 -23.79 -9.35 -5.58
N VAL A 210 -22.75 -9.97 -5.01
CA VAL A 210 -21.37 -9.89 -5.52
C VAL A 210 -20.97 -11.24 -6.08
N CYS A 211 -20.39 -11.24 -7.28
CA CYS A 211 -19.87 -12.48 -7.86
C CYS A 211 -18.54 -12.91 -7.25
N HIS A 212 -18.46 -14.20 -6.93
CA HIS A 212 -17.29 -14.85 -6.36
C HIS A 212 -16.76 -15.93 -7.30
N ILE A 213 -15.54 -16.38 -7.06
CA ILE A 213 -14.93 -17.49 -7.78
C ILE A 213 -15.76 -18.78 -7.63
N ASN A 214 -15.90 -19.52 -8.73
CA ASN A 214 -16.56 -20.83 -8.73
C ASN A 214 -15.76 -21.84 -7.90
N HIS A 215 -16.42 -22.80 -7.25
CA HIS A 215 -15.75 -23.72 -6.31
C HIS A 215 -14.74 -24.66 -6.97
N LYS A 216 -15.04 -25.11 -8.20
CA LYS A 216 -14.24 -26.11 -8.90
C LYS A 216 -12.85 -25.52 -9.16
N ASP A 217 -11.82 -26.14 -8.59
CA ASP A 217 -10.41 -25.73 -8.73
C ASP A 217 -10.06 -24.33 -8.16
N ALA A 218 -10.98 -23.63 -7.48
CA ALA A 218 -10.74 -22.30 -6.86
C ALA A 218 -9.54 -22.29 -5.90
N LEU A 219 -9.33 -23.39 -5.17
CA LEU A 219 -8.20 -23.50 -4.26
C LEU A 219 -6.87 -23.46 -5.02
N GLN A 220 -6.78 -24.11 -6.17
CA GLN A 220 -5.56 -24.20 -6.96
C GLN A 220 -5.35 -22.93 -7.81
N ASP A 221 -6.42 -22.43 -8.40
CA ASP A 221 -6.34 -21.36 -9.41
C ASP A 221 -6.30 -19.94 -8.81
N TYR A 222 -6.73 -19.75 -7.56
CA TYR A 222 -6.78 -18.43 -6.93
C TYR A 222 -6.26 -18.41 -5.50
N TRP A 223 -6.86 -19.18 -4.59
CA TRP A 223 -6.51 -19.10 -3.17
C TRP A 223 -5.10 -19.59 -2.87
N GLY A 224 -4.63 -20.63 -3.55
CA GLY A 224 -3.29 -21.20 -3.41
C GLY A 224 -2.19 -20.18 -3.73
N PRO A 225 -2.16 -19.60 -4.94
CA PRO A 225 -1.23 -18.54 -5.29
C PRO A 225 -1.30 -17.33 -4.33
N LEU A 226 -2.51 -16.91 -3.99
CA LEU A 226 -2.75 -15.78 -3.07
C LEU A 226 -2.14 -16.06 -1.68
N LEU A 227 -2.41 -17.23 -1.11
CA LEU A 227 -1.86 -17.65 0.18
C LEU A 227 -0.34 -17.84 0.14
N ALA A 228 0.22 -18.34 -0.96
CA ALA A 228 1.66 -18.50 -1.12
C ALA A 228 2.40 -17.16 -1.04
N PHE A 229 1.94 -16.14 -1.77
CA PHE A 229 2.54 -14.80 -1.69
C PHE A 229 2.31 -14.12 -0.34
N ALA A 230 1.14 -14.31 0.28
CA ALA A 230 0.88 -13.79 1.62
C ALA A 230 1.82 -14.42 2.67
N ALA A 231 2.06 -15.74 2.60
CA ALA A 231 2.98 -16.45 3.47
C ALA A 231 4.44 -15.98 3.26
N LEU A 232 4.88 -15.81 2.01
CA LEU A 232 6.20 -15.26 1.70
C LEU A 232 6.37 -13.84 2.26
N ALA A 233 5.37 -12.98 2.09
CA ALA A 233 5.38 -11.63 2.64
C ALA A 233 5.48 -11.65 4.17
N LEU A 234 4.73 -12.54 4.82
CA LEU A 234 4.73 -12.70 6.27
C LEU A 234 6.10 -13.15 6.80
N VAL A 235 6.72 -14.13 6.16
CA VAL A 235 8.07 -14.61 6.51
C VAL A 235 9.09 -13.48 6.39
N LEU A 236 9.10 -12.75 5.27
CA LEU A 236 10.00 -11.61 5.07
C LEU A 236 9.77 -10.53 6.14
N GLN A 237 8.51 -10.25 6.48
CA GLN A 237 8.15 -9.27 7.49
C GLN A 237 8.65 -9.68 8.88
N PHE A 238 8.47 -10.94 9.28
CA PHE A 238 8.96 -11.45 10.57
C PHE A 238 10.48 -11.46 10.66
N ILE A 239 11.20 -11.89 9.61
CA ILE A 239 12.67 -11.85 9.58
C ILE A 239 13.15 -10.41 9.74
N THR A 240 12.52 -9.47 9.05
CA THR A 240 12.90 -8.05 9.08
C THR A 240 12.66 -7.43 10.46
N ILE A 241 11.51 -7.72 11.09
CA ILE A 241 11.21 -7.27 12.45
C ILE A 241 12.20 -7.90 13.44
N GLY A 242 12.47 -9.20 13.32
CA GLY A 242 13.44 -9.91 14.16
C GLY A 242 14.84 -9.30 14.10
N TYR A 243 15.31 -8.97 12.90
CA TYR A 243 16.59 -8.27 12.71
C TYR A 243 16.60 -6.89 13.38
N CYS A 244 15.51 -6.12 13.23
CA CYS A 244 15.39 -4.81 13.89
C CYS A 244 15.47 -4.93 15.43
N VAL A 245 14.79 -5.93 16.00
CA VAL A 245 14.84 -6.22 17.44
C VAL A 245 16.24 -6.63 17.87
N GLN A 246 16.92 -7.50 17.11
CA GLN A 246 18.29 -7.92 17.40
C GLN A 246 19.27 -6.74 17.43
N VAL A 247 19.21 -5.86 16.42
CA VAL A 247 20.05 -4.66 16.35
C VAL A 247 19.74 -3.70 17.51
N TYR A 248 18.45 -3.53 17.85
CA TYR A 248 18.04 -2.72 18.99
C TYR A 248 18.63 -3.24 20.31
N ILE A 249 18.48 -4.54 20.60
CA ILE A 249 19.03 -5.17 21.80
C ILE A 249 20.56 -4.99 21.85
N LYS A 250 21.26 -5.25 20.74
CA LYS A 250 22.72 -5.09 20.67
C LYS A 250 23.16 -3.64 20.94
N SER A 251 22.38 -2.65 20.49
CA SER A 251 22.67 -1.24 20.76
C SER A 251 22.54 -0.85 22.23
N LEU A 252 21.62 -1.48 22.98
CA LEU A 252 21.46 -1.24 24.42
C LEU A 252 22.61 -1.84 25.25
N PHE A 253 23.19 -2.94 24.79
CA PHE A 253 24.36 -3.55 25.45
C PHE A 253 25.66 -2.78 25.16
N ASP A 254 25.77 -2.16 23.97
CA ASP A 254 26.90 -1.29 23.60
C ASP A 254 26.95 0.01 24.45
N ASP A 255 25.80 0.48 24.97
CA ASP A 255 25.72 1.64 25.89
C ASP A 255 26.33 1.34 27.29
N LYS A 256 26.49 0.07 27.69
CA LYS A 256 27.01 -0.32 29.01
C LYS A 256 28.53 -0.53 29.08
N GLN A 257 29.27 -0.39 27.97
CA GLN A 257 30.73 -0.60 27.94
C GLN A 257 31.58 0.69 27.87
N THR A 258 31.02 1.85 28.21
CA THR A 258 31.83 3.09 28.34
C THR A 258 32.07 3.48 29.78
N THR A 259 32.82 2.63 30.50
CA THR A 259 33.57 3.04 31.69
C THR A 259 35.06 2.80 31.45
N ASN A 260 35.75 3.92 31.13
CA ASN A 260 37.14 4.27 31.41
C ASN A 260 38.23 3.20 31.28
N THR A 261 39.16 3.38 30.33
CA THR A 261 40.57 3.78 30.56
C THR A 261 41.44 3.49 29.32
N SER A 262 41.90 4.55 28.67
CA SER A 262 43.31 4.78 28.28
C SER A 262 43.39 5.81 27.15
N SER A 263 44.18 6.84 27.41
CA SER A 263 44.62 7.87 26.50
C SER A 263 45.51 7.29 25.40
N GLN A 264 44.92 6.72 24.36
CA GLN A 264 45.61 6.45 23.10
C GLN A 264 44.81 7.01 21.92
N PRO A 265 45.42 7.85 21.08
CA PRO A 265 44.79 8.27 19.84
C PRO A 265 44.61 7.03 18.93
N PRO A 266 43.48 6.91 18.21
CA PRO A 266 43.18 5.69 17.46
C PRO A 266 44.15 5.53 16.30
N THR A 267 44.98 4.49 16.35
CA THR A 267 45.84 4.09 15.24
C THR A 267 44.97 3.55 14.10
N TYR A 268 45.05 4.22 12.96
CA TYR A 268 44.25 3.96 11.78
C TYR A 268 44.77 2.71 11.05
N ASN A 269 44.29 1.52 11.42
CA ASN A 269 44.52 0.30 10.64
C ASN A 269 43.25 -0.10 9.88
N GLY A 270 43.40 -0.14 8.54
CA GLY A 270 42.36 -0.43 7.56
C GLY A 270 41.83 -1.85 7.63
N SER A 271 40.93 -2.10 8.59
CA SER A 271 40.09 -3.29 8.61
C SER A 271 38.69 -2.95 8.09
N MET A 272 38.10 -3.86 7.32
CA MET A 272 36.73 -3.78 6.82
C MET A 272 35.81 -3.32 7.95
N LYS A 273 35.21 -2.13 7.78
CA LYS A 273 34.40 -1.46 8.80
C LYS A 273 33.26 -2.38 9.27
N THR A 274 33.46 -3.06 10.39
CA THR A 274 32.35 -3.48 11.23
C THR A 274 31.74 -2.19 11.77
N ALA A 275 30.69 -1.71 11.10
CA ALA A 275 29.94 -0.56 11.58
C ALA A 275 29.59 -0.80 13.06
N THR A 276 29.94 0.13 13.94
CA THR A 276 29.67 0.01 15.37
C THR A 276 28.17 -0.20 15.54
N ALA A 277 27.72 -1.08 16.45
CA ALA A 277 26.30 -1.44 16.58
C ALA A 277 25.39 -0.20 16.73
N ARG A 278 25.93 0.86 17.33
CA ARG A 278 25.33 2.19 17.42
C ARG A 278 25.08 2.90 16.08
N GLN A 279 26.01 2.83 15.12
CA GLN A 279 25.83 3.42 13.78
C GLN A 279 24.73 2.68 13.01
N THR A 280 24.73 1.35 13.08
CA THR A 280 23.69 0.49 12.50
C THR A 280 22.33 0.76 13.13
N TYR A 281 22.27 0.88 14.46
CA TYR A 281 21.02 1.21 15.16
C TYR A 281 20.45 2.58 14.78
N ARG A 282 21.27 3.64 14.69
CA ARG A 282 20.79 4.96 14.27
C ARG A 282 20.20 4.94 12.86
N ARG A 283 20.79 4.17 11.94
CA ARG A 283 20.27 3.94 10.59
C ARG A 283 18.96 3.17 10.62
N VAL A 284 18.92 2.02 11.30
CA VAL A 284 17.73 1.17 11.41
C VAL A 284 16.59 1.95 12.05
N LYS A 285 16.84 2.69 13.13
CA LYS A 285 15.85 3.57 13.79
C LYS A 285 15.22 4.55 12.80
N ARG A 286 16.03 5.25 12.00
CA ARG A 286 15.52 6.19 10.99
C ARG A 286 14.65 5.49 9.94
N VAL A 287 15.07 4.31 9.47
CA VAL A 287 14.29 3.54 8.48
C VAL A 287 12.98 3.03 9.07
N VAL A 288 13.00 2.52 10.30
CA VAL A 288 11.81 2.07 11.03
C VAL A 288 10.85 3.23 11.31
N GLU A 289 11.32 4.40 11.75
CA GLU A 289 10.48 5.59 11.94
C GLU A 289 9.80 6.06 10.65
N LEU A 290 10.44 5.85 9.50
CA LEU A 290 9.85 6.19 8.20
C LEU A 290 8.88 5.12 7.69
N GLN A 291 9.14 3.85 8.01
CA GLN A 291 8.46 2.69 7.41
C GLN A 291 7.51 1.95 8.36
N TRP A 292 7.40 2.31 9.65
CA TRP A 292 6.54 1.58 10.60
C TRP A 292 5.09 1.52 10.14
N ARG A 293 4.57 2.64 9.58
CA ARG A 293 3.24 2.69 8.95
C ARG A 293 3.10 1.67 7.82
N GLY A 294 4.17 1.50 7.05
CA GLY A 294 4.25 0.54 5.96
C GLY A 294 4.35 -0.91 6.42
N ALA A 295 5.05 -1.17 7.51
CA ALA A 295 5.10 -2.49 8.12
C ALA A 295 3.75 -2.85 8.78
N SER A 296 3.09 -1.91 9.45
CA SER A 296 1.79 -2.13 10.09
C SER A 296 0.71 -2.48 9.08
N ILE A 297 0.62 -1.76 7.96
CA ILE A 297 -0.37 -2.09 6.91
C ILE A 297 -0.12 -3.47 6.29
N VAL A 298 1.14 -3.89 6.13
CA VAL A 298 1.47 -5.25 5.65
C VAL A 298 0.92 -6.29 6.62
N LEU A 299 1.14 -6.13 7.93
CA LEU A 299 0.64 -7.07 8.93
C LEU A 299 -0.89 -7.13 8.99
N VAL A 300 -1.57 -5.97 8.95
CA VAL A 300 -3.03 -5.89 8.97
C VAL A 300 -3.63 -6.59 7.75
N ILE A 301 -3.13 -6.28 6.55
CA ILE A 301 -3.64 -6.90 5.32
C ILE A 301 -3.36 -8.41 5.30
N ILE A 302 -2.20 -8.88 5.76
CA ILE A 302 -1.93 -10.33 5.85
C ILE A 302 -2.92 -11.00 6.82
N ALA A 303 -3.19 -10.38 7.97
CA ALA A 303 -4.17 -10.93 8.93
C ALA A 303 -5.57 -11.04 8.31
N GLU A 304 -5.99 -10.03 7.54
CA GLU A 304 -7.25 -10.06 6.80
C GLU A 304 -7.28 -11.16 5.73
N VAL A 305 -6.21 -11.26 4.93
CA VAL A 305 -6.09 -12.31 3.89
C VAL A 305 -6.18 -13.70 4.49
N VAL A 306 -5.50 -13.96 5.62
CA VAL A 306 -5.57 -15.25 6.33
C VAL A 306 -6.99 -15.52 6.82
N PHE A 307 -7.62 -14.52 7.45
CA PHE A 307 -9.00 -14.63 7.92
C PHE A 307 -9.98 -14.95 6.78
N PHE A 308 -9.92 -14.20 5.67
CA PHE A 308 -10.77 -14.43 4.50
C PHE A 308 -10.53 -15.80 3.89
N SER A 309 -9.27 -16.20 3.73
CA SER A 309 -8.92 -17.50 3.16
C SER A 309 -9.52 -18.63 3.99
N VAL A 310 -9.41 -18.58 5.32
CA VAL A 310 -10.00 -19.60 6.21
C VAL A 310 -11.52 -19.64 6.06
N VAL A 311 -12.19 -18.49 6.04
CA VAL A 311 -13.66 -18.46 5.94
C VAL A 311 -14.12 -18.92 4.56
N PHE A 312 -13.59 -18.35 3.48
CA PHE A 312 -14.00 -18.68 2.11
C PHE A 312 -13.64 -20.11 1.70
N VAL A 313 -12.46 -20.63 2.08
CA VAL A 313 -12.11 -22.04 1.83
C VAL A 313 -13.04 -22.96 2.61
N SER A 314 -13.39 -22.60 3.86
CA SER A 314 -14.32 -23.39 4.65
C SER A 314 -15.76 -23.33 4.11
N MET A 315 -16.20 -22.19 3.61
CA MET A 315 -17.49 -22.04 2.91
C MET A 315 -17.51 -22.84 1.61
N ASP A 316 -16.42 -22.80 0.84
CA ASP A 316 -16.33 -23.55 -0.41
C ASP A 316 -16.43 -25.05 -0.16
N ASN A 317 -15.61 -25.59 0.75
CA ASN A 317 -15.70 -27.01 1.17
C ASN A 317 -17.09 -27.43 1.68
N SER A 318 -17.87 -26.48 2.22
CA SER A 318 -19.20 -26.75 2.76
C SER A 318 -20.33 -26.58 1.73
N THR A 319 -20.02 -26.06 0.53
CA THR A 319 -21.03 -25.74 -0.51
C THR A 319 -20.80 -26.48 -1.83
N GLN A 320 -19.74 -27.29 -1.93
CA GLN A 320 -19.54 -28.21 -3.05
C GLN A 320 -20.53 -29.37 -2.94
N VAL A 321 -21.42 -29.51 -3.93
CA VAL A 321 -22.38 -30.62 -3.99
C VAL A 321 -21.60 -31.91 -4.25
N ASN A 322 -21.40 -32.67 -3.18
CA ASN A 322 -20.79 -33.99 -3.18
C ASN A 322 -21.65 -34.95 -2.33
N GLU A 323 -21.38 -36.25 -2.44
CA GLU A 323 -22.17 -37.27 -1.72
C GLU A 323 -22.18 -37.04 -0.20
N GLY A 324 -21.05 -36.58 0.37
CA GLY A 324 -20.93 -36.27 1.80
C GLY A 324 -21.78 -35.08 2.25
N LEU A 325 -21.84 -34.01 1.46
CA LEU A 325 -22.67 -32.84 1.73
C LEU A 325 -24.14 -33.20 1.57
N LEU A 326 -24.50 -33.96 0.54
CA LEU A 326 -25.87 -34.43 0.32
C LEU A 326 -26.36 -35.29 1.50
N ALA A 327 -25.53 -36.20 2.00
CA ALA A 327 -25.84 -36.99 3.20
C ALA A 327 -26.01 -36.09 4.45
N LYS A 328 -25.18 -35.06 4.59
CA LYS A 328 -25.31 -34.10 5.72
C LYS A 328 -26.54 -33.21 5.59
N ALA A 329 -26.95 -32.88 4.37
CA ALA A 329 -28.07 -32.02 4.05
C ALA A 329 -29.42 -32.74 4.09
N GLU A 330 -29.43 -34.07 4.03
CA GLU A 330 -30.64 -34.91 4.06
C GLU A 330 -31.66 -34.52 5.16
N PRO A 331 -31.32 -34.36 6.45
CA PRO A 331 -32.30 -33.99 7.48
C PRO A 331 -32.92 -32.61 7.24
N TRP A 332 -32.13 -31.67 6.71
CA TRP A 332 -32.62 -30.33 6.36
C TRP A 332 -33.55 -30.38 5.15
N LEU A 333 -33.17 -31.11 4.10
CA LEU A 333 -33.99 -31.29 2.89
C LEU A 333 -35.29 -32.03 3.19
N ALA A 334 -35.25 -33.06 4.03
CA ALA A 334 -36.43 -33.79 4.48
C ALA A 334 -37.39 -32.89 5.27
N CYS A 335 -36.85 -32.01 6.14
CA CYS A 335 -37.66 -31.02 6.84
C CYS A 335 -38.37 -30.07 5.85
N LEU A 336 -37.66 -29.58 4.82
CA LEU A 336 -38.25 -28.70 3.81
C LEU A 336 -39.38 -29.40 3.04
N ALA A 337 -39.20 -30.68 2.68
CA ALA A 337 -40.25 -31.47 2.02
C ALA A 337 -41.48 -31.69 2.92
N GLN A 338 -41.27 -31.99 4.21
CA GLN A 338 -42.36 -32.26 5.16
C GLN A 338 -43.16 -31.01 5.54
N THR A 339 -42.54 -29.84 5.45
CA THR A 339 -43.14 -28.56 5.84
C THR A 339 -43.62 -27.75 4.64
N ASP A 340 -43.71 -28.36 3.46
CA ASP A 340 -44.13 -27.73 2.21
C ASP A 340 -43.32 -26.45 1.89
N GLY A 341 -42.03 -26.47 2.24
CA GLY A 341 -41.10 -25.35 2.01
C GLY A 341 -41.07 -24.28 3.09
N ASP A 342 -41.64 -24.50 4.29
CA ASP A 342 -41.51 -23.57 5.42
C ASP A 342 -40.08 -23.57 5.97
N LYS A 343 -39.21 -22.74 5.37
CA LYS A 343 -37.79 -22.65 5.71
C LYS A 343 -37.54 -22.35 7.17
N ASN A 344 -38.40 -21.54 7.81
CA ASN A 344 -38.15 -21.03 9.17
C ASN A 344 -38.14 -22.14 10.21
N LYS A 345 -38.88 -23.23 9.97
CA LYS A 345 -38.85 -24.44 10.80
C LYS A 345 -37.58 -25.28 10.60
N CYS A 346 -36.96 -25.18 9.42
CA CYS A 346 -35.82 -26.00 9.01
C CYS A 346 -34.46 -25.29 9.10
N LEU A 347 -34.43 -23.96 9.29
CA LEU A 347 -33.20 -23.18 9.46
C LEU A 347 -32.25 -23.72 10.54
N PRO A 348 -32.70 -24.23 11.71
CA PRO A 348 -31.79 -24.80 12.70
C PRO A 348 -30.96 -25.97 12.14
N LEU A 349 -31.52 -26.75 11.22
CA LEU A 349 -30.84 -27.88 10.57
C LEU A 349 -29.86 -27.42 9.48
N ALA A 350 -30.10 -26.25 8.88
CA ALA A 350 -29.19 -25.64 7.91
C ALA A 350 -27.90 -25.09 8.55
N SER A 351 -27.92 -24.75 9.84
CA SER A 351 -26.77 -24.16 10.56
C SER A 351 -25.51 -25.03 10.57
N GLY A 352 -25.65 -26.35 10.42
CA GLY A 352 -24.54 -27.28 10.29
C GLY A 352 -23.96 -27.39 8.87
N LEU A 353 -24.67 -26.86 7.87
CA LEU A 353 -24.32 -26.93 6.45
C LEU A 353 -23.59 -25.68 5.98
N VAL A 354 -24.04 -24.50 6.44
CA VAL A 354 -23.48 -23.20 6.05
C VAL A 354 -22.78 -22.52 7.21
N LYS A 355 -21.91 -21.54 6.90
CA LYS A 355 -21.34 -20.66 7.94
C LYS A 355 -22.41 -19.73 8.46
N SER A 356 -22.32 -19.40 9.75
CA SER A 356 -23.27 -18.49 10.40
C SER A 356 -23.28 -17.11 9.73
N GLU A 357 -24.45 -16.49 9.72
CA GLU A 357 -24.68 -15.16 9.12
C GLU A 357 -23.70 -14.11 9.67
N GLY A 358 -23.42 -14.17 10.97
CA GLY A 358 -22.49 -13.24 11.62
C GLY A 358 -21.06 -13.36 11.08
N VAL A 359 -20.61 -14.57 10.73
CA VAL A 359 -19.27 -14.76 10.12
C VAL A 359 -19.25 -14.21 8.70
N VAL A 360 -20.29 -14.45 7.91
CA VAL A 360 -20.39 -13.91 6.54
C VAL A 360 -20.43 -12.39 6.56
N LEU A 361 -21.25 -11.80 7.44
CA LEU A 361 -21.34 -10.34 7.60
C LEU A 361 -20.02 -9.74 8.09
N ALA A 362 -19.35 -10.39 9.06
CA ALA A 362 -18.05 -9.93 9.56
C ALA A 362 -17.00 -9.92 8.44
N VAL A 363 -16.94 -10.96 7.60
CA VAL A 363 -16.03 -10.99 6.44
C VAL A 363 -16.30 -9.85 5.49
N LEU A 364 -17.57 -9.61 5.13
CA LEU A 364 -17.94 -8.54 4.20
C LEU A 364 -17.61 -7.14 4.75
N ILE A 365 -17.84 -6.91 6.05
CA ILE A 365 -17.50 -5.65 6.71
C ILE A 365 -15.98 -5.45 6.79
N ILE A 366 -15.23 -6.47 7.25
CA ILE A 366 -13.77 -6.40 7.37
C ILE A 366 -13.14 -6.17 5.99
N LEU A 367 -13.66 -6.78 4.94
CA LEU A 367 -13.20 -6.52 3.59
C LEU A 367 -13.38 -5.04 3.21
N GLY A 368 -14.51 -4.43 3.55
CA GLY A 368 -14.75 -2.99 3.38
C GLY A 368 -13.87 -2.09 4.27
N LEU A 369 -13.33 -2.61 5.38
CA LEU A 369 -12.40 -1.86 6.24
C LEU A 369 -11.01 -1.66 5.62
N SER A 370 -10.68 -2.38 4.54
CA SER A 370 -9.39 -2.26 3.82
C SER A 370 -9.04 -0.81 3.43
N GLY A 371 -10.01 -0.04 2.93
CA GLY A 371 -9.81 1.37 2.59
C GLY A 371 -9.59 2.26 3.81
N PHE A 372 -10.24 1.95 4.93
CA PHE A 372 -10.01 2.65 6.19
C PHE A 372 -8.59 2.40 6.72
N TRP A 373 -8.09 1.15 6.65
CA TRP A 373 -6.70 0.85 7.01
C TRP A 373 -5.71 1.61 6.13
N CYS A 374 -6.02 1.73 4.83
CA CYS A 374 -5.21 2.53 3.92
C CYS A 374 -5.13 3.99 4.39
N LEU A 375 -6.24 4.60 4.78
CA LEU A 375 -6.24 5.98 5.29
C LEU A 375 -5.51 6.10 6.62
N ILE A 376 -5.72 5.16 7.55
CA ILE A 376 -5.10 5.20 8.88
C ILE A 376 -3.57 5.14 8.78
N PHE A 377 -3.04 4.20 8.00
CA PHE A 377 -1.59 4.00 7.93
C PHE A 377 -0.92 4.94 6.92
N MET A 378 -1.52 5.16 5.75
CA MET A 378 -0.90 5.94 4.67
C MET A 378 -1.32 7.41 4.69
N GLY A 379 -2.49 7.72 5.24
CA GLY A 379 -2.95 9.11 5.42
C GLY A 379 -2.14 9.85 6.48
N ARG A 380 -1.87 11.12 6.22
CA ARG A 380 -1.12 12.02 7.11
C ARG A 380 -1.88 13.32 7.28
N TRP A 381 -1.84 13.88 8.49
CA TRP A 381 -2.38 15.22 8.76
C TRP A 381 -1.74 16.29 7.86
N SER A 382 -0.48 16.13 7.47
CA SER A 382 0.18 16.99 6.49
C SER A 382 -0.56 17.08 5.15
N MET A 383 -1.27 16.03 4.73
CA MET A 383 -2.07 16.03 3.50
C MET A 383 -3.28 16.97 3.63
N THR A 384 -3.93 16.98 4.79
CA THR A 384 -5.06 17.90 5.04
C THR A 384 -4.61 19.37 5.04
N HIS A 385 -3.45 19.67 5.65
CA HIS A 385 -2.83 20.99 5.56
C HIS A 385 -2.45 21.37 4.12
N GLY A 386 -1.92 20.40 3.35
CA GLY A 386 -1.62 20.59 1.93
C GLY A 386 -2.87 20.96 1.11
N TRP A 387 -4.00 20.30 1.36
CA TRP A 387 -5.27 20.66 0.74
C TRP A 387 -5.76 22.05 1.18
N ALA A 388 -5.69 22.37 2.48
CA ALA A 388 -6.07 23.69 2.98
C ALA A 388 -5.23 24.81 2.34
N GLU A 389 -3.91 24.61 2.21
CA GLU A 389 -3.00 25.55 1.54
C GLU A 389 -3.28 25.63 0.03
N PHE A 390 -3.53 24.50 -0.62
CA PHE A 390 -3.88 24.44 -2.05
C PHE A 390 -5.16 25.24 -2.32
N PHE A 391 -6.23 25.00 -1.57
CA PHE A 391 -7.48 25.75 -1.71
C PHE A 391 -7.29 27.22 -1.34
N ARG A 392 -6.50 27.54 -0.30
CA ARG A 392 -6.21 28.93 0.06
C ARG A 392 -5.48 29.68 -1.06
N THR A 393 -4.46 29.08 -1.66
CA THR A 393 -3.64 29.72 -2.70
C THR A 393 -4.33 29.78 -4.06
N LYS A 394 -5.15 28.78 -4.42
CA LYS A 394 -5.91 28.76 -5.68
C LYS A 394 -7.22 29.54 -5.63
N LEU A 395 -8.01 29.46 -4.55
CA LEU A 395 -9.27 30.20 -4.44
C LEU A 395 -9.05 31.65 -4.00
N PHE A 396 -8.11 31.91 -3.08
CA PHE A 396 -7.82 33.27 -2.58
C PHE A 396 -6.48 33.75 -3.11
N ARG A 397 -6.37 33.87 -4.44
CA ARG A 397 -5.13 34.35 -5.07
C ARG A 397 -4.92 35.83 -4.78
N LYS A 398 -4.11 36.16 -3.78
CA LYS A 398 -3.39 37.44 -3.76
C LYS A 398 -2.23 37.32 -4.75
N ASN A 399 -2.17 38.23 -5.73
CA ASN A 399 -1.13 38.26 -6.76
C ASN A 399 0.22 38.67 -6.12
N GLU A 400 0.92 37.74 -5.50
CA GLU A 400 2.32 37.96 -5.12
C GLU A 400 3.24 37.52 -6.27
N PHE A 401 3.97 38.50 -6.79
CA PHE A 401 4.99 38.33 -7.83
C PHE A 401 6.21 37.63 -7.25
N VAL A 402 6.16 36.30 -7.18
CA VAL A 402 7.35 35.49 -6.88
C VAL A 402 8.16 35.34 -8.18
N SER A 403 9.41 35.81 -8.17
CA SER A 403 10.34 35.70 -9.29
C SER A 403 10.52 34.25 -9.73
N ALA A 404 10.58 34.02 -11.04
CA ALA A 404 10.57 32.69 -11.67
C ALA A 404 11.66 31.74 -11.15
N ASP A 405 12.79 32.27 -10.65
CA ASP A 405 13.90 31.50 -10.10
C ASP A 405 13.57 30.81 -8.76
N ALA A 406 12.78 31.43 -7.89
CA ALA A 406 12.40 30.82 -6.61
C ALA A 406 11.46 29.62 -6.80
N ARG A 407 10.64 29.63 -7.86
CA ARG A 407 9.72 28.54 -8.18
C ARG A 407 10.42 27.31 -8.79
N ARG A 408 11.60 27.52 -9.39
CA ARG A 408 12.43 26.44 -9.98
C ARG A 408 13.11 25.61 -8.89
N LEU A 409 13.61 26.26 -7.84
CA LEU A 409 14.30 25.61 -6.72
C LEU A 409 13.35 24.82 -5.79
N SER A 410 12.10 25.27 -5.61
CA SER A 410 11.15 24.62 -4.70
C SER A 410 10.54 23.31 -5.23
N ASN A 411 10.56 23.11 -6.55
CA ASN A 411 9.93 21.96 -7.23
C ASN A 411 10.93 20.88 -7.64
N ASP A 412 12.24 21.09 -7.44
CA ASP A 412 13.25 20.09 -7.80
C ASP A 412 13.33 18.99 -6.71
N PRO A 413 13.03 17.71 -7.04
CA PRO A 413 13.16 16.61 -6.08
C PRO A 413 14.60 16.40 -5.58
N ARG A 414 15.62 16.94 -6.28
CA ARG A 414 17.03 16.88 -5.85
C ARG A 414 17.32 17.70 -4.59
N THR A 415 16.51 18.71 -4.29
CA THR A 415 16.68 19.55 -3.08
C THR A 415 16.43 18.75 -1.80
N TYR A 416 15.65 17.65 -1.87
CA TYR A 416 15.47 16.72 -0.76
C TYR A 416 16.68 15.81 -0.54
N GLU A 417 17.42 15.46 -1.61
CA GLU A 417 18.70 14.74 -1.48
C GLU A 417 19.76 15.63 -0.82
N MET A 418 19.78 16.94 -1.10
CA MET A 418 20.75 17.88 -0.49
C MET A 418 20.51 18.14 1.01
N LEU A 419 19.28 18.02 1.52
CA LEU A 419 19.01 18.08 2.96
C LEU A 419 19.39 16.78 3.68
N SER A 420 19.45 15.66 2.95
CA SER A 420 19.86 14.35 3.49
C SER A 420 21.37 14.09 3.40
N ALA A 421 22.10 14.88 2.61
CA ALA A 421 23.52 14.74 2.34
C ALA A 421 24.35 15.86 2.99
N ALA A 422 24.21 16.06 4.30
CA ALA A 422 25.25 16.75 5.06
C ALA A 422 26.39 15.75 5.34
N THR A 423 27.48 15.89 4.55
CA THR A 423 28.76 15.16 4.49
C THR A 423 28.73 13.78 3.80
N PRO A 424 29.49 13.57 2.69
CA PRO A 424 30.90 13.94 2.53
C PRO A 424 31.21 14.92 1.37
N GLN A 425 32.42 15.49 1.42
CA GLN A 425 33.08 16.39 0.47
C GLN A 425 32.67 16.20 -1.00
N LEU A 426 31.92 17.16 -1.56
CA LEU A 426 31.67 17.28 -2.99
C LEU A 426 32.65 18.31 -3.58
N ASN A 427 33.54 17.82 -4.44
CA ASN A 427 34.40 18.65 -5.29
C ASN A 427 33.52 19.35 -6.34
N ILE A 428 33.10 20.58 -6.05
CA ILE A 428 32.31 21.40 -6.97
C ILE A 428 33.28 22.20 -7.85
N GLN A 429 33.43 21.77 -9.10
CA GLN A 429 34.04 22.59 -10.14
C GLN A 429 32.99 23.60 -10.62
N THR A 430 33.27 24.90 -10.45
CA THR A 430 32.39 26.00 -10.88
C THR A 430 32.29 26.06 -12.40
N PRO A 431 31.12 26.34 -13.01
CA PRO A 431 30.99 26.43 -14.46
C PRO A 431 31.66 27.68 -15.02
N ASP A 432 32.31 27.54 -16.17
CA ASP A 432 33.00 28.62 -16.89
C ASP A 432 32.03 29.75 -17.28
N ARG A 433 32.43 30.98 -16.96
CA ARG A 433 31.74 32.21 -17.40
C ARG A 433 31.99 32.43 -18.89
N VAL A 434 30.98 32.18 -19.72
CA VAL A 434 30.92 32.71 -21.09
C VAL A 434 30.53 34.19 -21.02
N LEU A 435 31.51 35.07 -21.19
CA LEU A 435 31.31 36.50 -21.45
C LEU A 435 31.54 36.75 -22.95
N THR A 436 30.46 36.89 -23.71
CA THR A 436 30.51 37.37 -25.10
C THR A 436 30.21 38.87 -25.08
N SER A 437 31.21 39.72 -25.33
CA SER A 437 31.01 41.15 -25.59
C SER A 437 30.80 41.42 -27.08
N PRO A 438 29.95 42.38 -27.49
CA PRO A 438 29.81 42.73 -28.90
C PRO A 438 31.01 43.53 -29.41
N ARG A 439 31.48 43.14 -30.60
CA ARG A 439 32.52 43.76 -31.42
C ARG A 439 32.11 45.17 -31.85
N MET A 440 32.96 46.18 -31.62
CA MET A 440 32.86 47.48 -32.28
C MET A 440 34.18 47.83 -32.97
N ARG A 441 34.04 48.41 -34.16
CA ARG A 441 35.02 48.58 -35.23
C ARG A 441 36.24 49.42 -34.87
N GLU A 442 37.34 48.99 -35.46
CA GLU A 442 38.67 49.57 -35.55
C GLU A 442 38.67 50.78 -36.50
N PHE A 443 39.30 51.87 -36.09
CA PHE A 443 39.75 52.96 -36.96
C PHE A 443 41.18 53.32 -36.53
N GLU A 444 42.11 53.25 -37.48
CA GLU A 444 43.53 53.54 -37.34
C GLU A 444 43.80 55.05 -37.26
N LEU A 445 44.85 55.45 -36.53
CA LEU A 445 46.07 56.11 -37.06
C LEU A 445 46.91 56.76 -35.92
N GLY A 446 48.23 56.50 -35.91
CA GLY A 446 49.23 57.52 -35.55
C GLY A 446 50.11 57.28 -34.32
N ASP A 447 51.41 57.07 -34.58
CA ASP A 447 52.57 57.05 -33.68
C ASP A 447 52.56 58.03 -32.49
N ALA A 448 52.91 57.54 -31.29
CA ALA A 448 53.99 58.11 -30.47
C ALA A 448 54.23 57.31 -29.17
N LYS A 449 55.51 57.14 -28.87
CA LYS A 449 56.17 56.69 -27.64
C LYS A 449 55.47 57.02 -26.30
N GLN A 450 55.70 56.10 -25.35
CA GLN A 450 55.79 56.26 -23.88
C GLN A 450 54.61 55.82 -22.99
N ASP A 451 55.03 55.10 -21.95
CA ASP A 451 54.39 54.83 -20.66
C ASP A 451 53.49 53.58 -20.53
N LEU A 452 54.16 52.47 -20.22
CA LEU A 452 53.63 51.45 -19.30
C LEU A 452 53.25 52.12 -17.97
N ASN A 453 51.95 52.28 -17.71
CA ASN A 453 51.36 52.08 -16.39
C ASN A 453 49.84 51.92 -16.55
N ALA A 454 49.34 50.76 -16.11
CA ALA A 454 47.97 50.33 -16.29
C ALA A 454 46.97 51.27 -15.61
N SER A 455 45.95 51.68 -16.38
CA SER A 455 44.77 52.40 -15.89
C SER A 455 44.04 51.56 -14.83
N THR A 456 44.01 52.06 -13.60
CA THR A 456 43.30 51.46 -12.47
C THR A 456 41.80 51.62 -12.70
N ARG A 457 41.08 50.52 -12.98
CA ARG A 457 39.61 50.55 -13.00
C ARG A 457 39.08 50.85 -11.60
N THR A 458 38.38 51.98 -11.46
CA THR A 458 37.74 52.39 -10.20
C THR A 458 36.62 51.42 -9.85
N TYR A 459 36.68 50.83 -8.65
CA TYR A 459 35.64 49.93 -8.15
C TYR A 459 34.41 50.73 -7.73
N VAL A 460 33.28 50.56 -8.44
CA VAL A 460 32.00 51.19 -8.09
C VAL A 460 31.27 50.28 -7.11
N THR A 461 31.04 50.77 -5.89
CA THR A 461 30.29 50.03 -4.86
C THR A 461 28.78 50.19 -5.07
N PRO A 462 27.98 49.11 -5.09
CA PRO A 462 26.52 49.20 -5.05
C PRO A 462 26.04 49.77 -3.73
N VAL A 463 24.95 50.56 -3.77
CA VAL A 463 24.40 51.36 -2.64
C VAL A 463 23.96 50.52 -1.42
N SER A 464 23.93 49.18 -1.54
CA SER A 464 23.48 48.25 -0.51
C SER A 464 24.59 47.33 0.04
N SER A 465 25.87 47.62 -0.20
CA SER A 465 26.98 46.82 0.35
C SER A 465 27.58 47.45 1.61
N PHE A 466 27.53 46.71 2.73
CA PHE A 466 28.13 47.09 4.02
C PHE A 466 29.56 46.56 4.23
N SER A 467 30.12 45.87 3.23
CA SER A 467 31.46 45.30 3.29
C SER A 467 32.34 45.95 2.23
N ARG A 468 33.20 46.89 2.62
CA ARG A 468 34.21 47.49 1.74
C ARG A 468 35.58 46.90 2.06
N PRO A 469 36.37 46.43 1.07
CA PRO A 469 37.77 46.12 1.29
C PRO A 469 38.51 47.43 1.61
N ARG A 470 39.11 47.53 2.80
CA ARG A 470 39.97 48.66 3.16
C ARG A 470 41.39 48.32 2.71
N ALA A 471 42.07 49.26 2.05
CA ALA A 471 43.48 49.09 1.68
C ALA A 471 44.32 48.88 2.96
N PRO A 472 45.38 48.03 2.93
CA PRO A 472 46.21 47.80 4.09
C PRO A 472 46.91 49.11 4.49
N SER A 473 46.52 49.66 5.64
CA SER A 473 47.25 50.77 6.26
C SER A 473 48.56 50.23 6.82
N GLN A 474 49.69 50.63 6.24
CA GLN A 474 50.99 50.48 6.88
C GLN A 474 50.99 51.29 8.17
N HIS A 475 51.40 50.62 9.27
CA HIS A 475 51.51 51.13 10.64
C HIS A 475 50.22 51.54 11.33
N GLN A 476 49.61 50.57 12.01
CA GLN A 476 48.76 50.86 13.17
C GLN A 476 49.13 49.86 14.28
N ASP A 477 49.75 50.35 15.35
CA ASP A 477 50.09 49.55 16.52
C ASP A 477 48.82 48.96 17.13
N TRP A 478 48.86 47.65 17.36
CA TRP A 478 47.73 46.89 17.90
C TRP A 478 47.61 47.14 19.41
N ASP A 479 46.51 47.77 19.84
CA ASP A 479 46.21 48.01 21.25
C ASP A 479 45.39 46.84 21.84
N PRO A 480 45.95 46.03 22.77
CA PRO A 480 45.26 44.90 23.40
C PRO A 480 44.06 45.30 24.27
N ARG A 481 43.84 46.59 24.55
CA ARG A 481 42.70 47.06 25.36
C ARG A 481 41.42 47.30 24.56
N ALA A 482 41.52 47.30 23.22
CA ALA A 482 40.38 47.53 22.33
C ALA A 482 39.54 46.27 22.07
N THR A 483 40.04 45.09 22.47
CA THR A 483 39.31 43.83 22.47
C THR A 483 38.98 43.44 23.91
N HIS A 484 37.78 42.94 24.17
CA HIS A 484 37.41 42.31 25.45
C HIS A 484 38.15 40.97 25.69
N ALA A 485 39.44 40.90 25.32
CA ALA A 485 40.33 39.78 25.55
C ALA A 485 41.11 40.04 26.85
N GLN A 486 41.08 39.08 27.77
CA GLN A 486 41.86 39.19 29.00
C GLN A 486 43.36 39.13 28.70
N PRO A 487 44.18 40.05 29.23
CA PRO A 487 45.62 39.98 29.07
C PRO A 487 46.18 38.82 29.90
N MET A 488 46.98 37.95 29.28
CA MET A 488 47.78 36.95 29.99
C MET A 488 48.76 37.68 30.93
N THR A 489 48.59 37.50 32.24
CA THR A 489 49.59 37.90 33.23
C THR A 489 50.66 36.83 33.32
N THR A 490 51.90 37.20 32.97
CA THR A 490 53.15 36.47 33.23
C THR A 490 53.46 36.41 34.73
N LYS A 491 52.66 35.64 35.47
CA LYS A 491 52.90 35.33 36.90
C LYS A 491 52.81 33.85 37.25
N GLU A 492 52.83 32.97 36.26
CA GLU A 492 52.69 31.51 36.44
C GLU A 492 53.90 30.72 35.88
N PHE A 493 55.09 31.34 35.90
CA PHE A 493 56.35 30.66 35.53
C PHE A 493 57.42 30.64 36.64
N ASP A 494 57.18 31.27 37.79
CA ASP A 494 58.13 31.33 38.92
C ASP A 494 57.71 30.52 40.16
N PHE A 495 56.64 29.72 40.11
CA PHE A 495 56.19 28.92 41.26
C PHE A 495 56.51 27.43 41.18
N LYS A 496 57.36 26.99 40.22
CA LYS A 496 57.72 25.57 40.03
C LYS A 496 59.22 25.27 40.01
N ILE A 497 60.04 26.15 40.60
CA ILE A 497 61.46 25.88 40.90
C ILE A 497 61.72 26.22 42.37
N SER A 498 61.06 25.53 43.30
CA SER A 498 61.38 25.62 44.74
C SER A 498 60.87 24.43 45.57
N GLN A 499 60.68 23.26 44.97
CA GLN A 499 60.42 22.02 45.73
C GLN A 499 61.17 20.83 45.12
N LEU A 500 62.45 20.73 45.46
CA LEU A 500 63.21 19.49 45.51
C LEU A 500 63.72 19.36 46.96
N PRO A 501 63.35 18.31 47.71
CA PRO A 501 64.04 17.93 48.93
C PRO A 501 65.36 17.20 48.60
N ASP A 502 66.30 17.29 49.54
CA ASP A 502 67.66 16.73 49.55
C ASP A 502 67.80 15.27 49.08
#